data_AF-A0AA39G8H4-F1
#
_entry.id   AF-A0AA39G8H4-F1
#
_cell.length_a   1.000
_cell.length_b   1.000
_cell.length_c   1.000
_cell.angle_alpha   90.00
_cell.angle_beta   90.00
_cell.angle_gamma   90.00
#
_symmetry.space_group_name_H-M   'P 1'
#
loop_
_entity.id
_entity.type
_entity.pdbx_description
1 polymer ?
#
loop_
_entity_poly.entity_id
_entity_poly.type
_entity_poly.pdbx_seq_one_letter_code
_entity_poly.pdbx_strand_id
1 'polypeptide(L)'
;MDSLFTQISSDELEDIPRTQEPVWILGKKYNAIKELDSIRRDIRSKLWFTYRKGFTPIGDNSSAFTSDKGWGCMLRCGQMVLAQALVSLHLGRDWQWTLDTKEPTYLKILSRFEDRRTAPFSIHQIALMGATEGKEVGQWFGPNTIAQVLKKLVVYDEWSSITIHVALDNTLIINDVLRQCRVENSTTAVEVDGDEQKSASEWKPLLLLIPLRLGLCDINPVYINGLKTSFRIPQSLGVIGGKPNLALYFIGCVDDQVIFLDPHTTQRYGCVNQKLDENEVDMDLTYHCHVASRIPITGIDPSVALCFFCATEKDFKSLCRSMQSELITPEKQPLFELCAERPVHWSPIDDVATEALGINSSNLLDFEHTDRQYDTSDEEFELLG
;
A
#
# COMPACT_ATOMS: atom_id res chain seq x y z
N MET A 1 13.35 49.16 -7.36
CA MET A 1 14.22 48.28 -8.19
C MET A 1 13.82 46.88 -7.89
N ASP A 2 12.80 46.45 -8.61
CA ASP A 2 12.29 45.08 -8.68
C ASP A 2 13.35 44.13 -9.22
N SER A 3 13.37 42.90 -8.69
CA SER A 3 14.11 41.70 -9.16
C SER A 3 14.56 40.93 -7.91
N LEU A 4 13.85 39.92 -7.40
CA LEU A 4 13.95 38.53 -7.87
C LEU A 4 12.78 37.71 -7.30
N PHE A 5 11.54 38.06 -7.63
CA PHE A 5 10.50 37.04 -7.71
C PHE A 5 10.52 36.54 -9.14
N THR A 6 11.30 35.51 -9.40
CA THR A 6 11.14 34.74 -10.62
C THR A 6 9.75 34.12 -10.52
N GLN A 7 8.77 34.77 -11.15
CA GLN A 7 7.55 34.11 -11.58
C GLN A 7 8.02 32.89 -12.34
N ILE A 8 7.90 31.70 -11.73
CA ILE A 8 7.94 30.46 -12.47
C ILE A 8 6.81 30.62 -13.48
N SER A 9 7.18 30.84 -14.75
CA SER A 9 6.23 30.86 -15.85
C SER A 9 5.40 29.58 -15.73
N SER A 10 4.11 29.69 -16.01
CA SER A 10 3.23 28.54 -16.21
C SER A 10 3.60 27.77 -17.49
N ASP A 11 4.90 27.67 -17.83
CA ASP A 11 5.40 26.70 -18.79
C ASP A 11 4.93 25.34 -18.30
N GLU A 12 4.18 24.68 -19.18
CA GLU A 12 3.25 23.63 -18.85
C GLU A 12 3.98 22.48 -18.16
N LEU A 13 3.87 22.38 -16.83
CA LEU A 13 4.27 21.17 -16.11
C LEU A 13 3.61 19.99 -16.83
N GLU A 14 4.40 19.14 -17.48
CA GLU A 14 3.94 17.95 -18.21
C GLU A 14 3.54 16.81 -17.23
N ASP A 15 3.05 17.17 -16.05
CA ASP A 15 2.76 16.26 -14.96
C ASP A 15 1.50 15.43 -15.22
N ILE A 16 0.46 16.05 -15.77
CA ILE A 16 -0.81 15.42 -16.14
C ILE A 16 -1.10 15.70 -17.62
N PRO A 17 -1.37 14.67 -18.44
CA PRO A 17 -1.56 14.87 -19.87
C PRO A 17 -2.95 15.48 -20.12
N ARG A 18 -3.03 16.41 -21.07
CA ARG A 18 -4.33 16.99 -21.49
C ARG A 18 -5.01 16.09 -22.51
N THR A 19 -5.72 15.07 -22.04
CA THR A 19 -6.43 14.11 -22.89
C THR A 19 -7.94 14.14 -22.64
N GLN A 20 -8.72 13.52 -23.53
CA GLN A 20 -10.16 13.34 -23.33
C GLN A 20 -10.47 12.22 -22.33
N GLU A 21 -9.51 11.32 -22.12
CA GLU A 21 -9.65 10.24 -21.16
C GLU A 21 -9.60 10.79 -19.73
N PRO A 22 -10.38 10.20 -18.81
CA PRO A 22 -10.43 10.66 -17.45
C PRO A 22 -9.15 10.29 -16.68
N VAL A 23 -8.72 11.21 -15.81
CA VAL A 23 -7.69 10.92 -14.80
C VAL A 23 -8.39 10.33 -13.58
N TRP A 24 -7.91 9.19 -13.11
CA TRP A 24 -8.38 8.56 -11.90
C TRP A 24 -7.32 8.65 -10.82
N ILE A 25 -7.67 9.18 -9.66
CA ILE A 25 -6.81 9.20 -8.46
C ILE A 25 -7.59 8.56 -7.33
N LEU A 26 -7.14 7.41 -6.83
CA LEU A 26 -7.70 6.71 -5.67
C LEU A 26 -9.24 6.72 -5.62
N GLY A 27 -9.88 6.12 -6.62
CA GLY A 27 -11.34 5.99 -6.73
C GLY A 27 -12.09 7.24 -7.24
N LYS A 28 -11.41 8.37 -7.42
CA LYS A 28 -12.02 9.63 -7.88
C LYS A 28 -11.67 9.94 -9.33
N LYS A 29 -12.70 10.22 -10.11
CA LYS A 29 -12.62 10.56 -11.54
C LYS A 29 -12.49 12.07 -11.72
N TYR A 30 -11.61 12.49 -12.61
CA TYR A 30 -11.40 13.88 -13.00
C TYR A 30 -11.34 14.03 -14.52
N ASN A 31 -11.75 15.19 -15.02
CA ASN A 31 -11.52 15.59 -16.39
C ASN A 31 -10.11 16.18 -16.55
N ALA A 32 -9.27 15.57 -17.37
CA ALA A 32 -7.86 15.95 -17.54
C ALA A 32 -7.63 17.35 -18.12
N ILE A 33 -8.66 17.99 -18.70
CA ILE A 33 -8.58 19.31 -19.31
C ILE A 33 -9.15 20.38 -18.37
N LYS A 34 -10.33 20.12 -17.80
CA LYS A 34 -11.09 21.11 -17.01
C LYS A 34 -10.69 21.14 -15.54
N GLU A 35 -10.10 20.07 -15.00
CA GLU A 35 -9.90 19.89 -13.57
C GLU A 35 -8.43 19.71 -13.17
N LEU A 36 -7.49 20.22 -13.98
CA LEU A 36 -6.04 20.10 -13.73
C LEU A 36 -5.63 20.55 -12.32
N ASP A 37 -6.11 21.71 -11.87
CA ASP A 37 -5.78 22.22 -10.53
C ASP A 37 -6.37 21.34 -9.42
N SER A 38 -7.55 20.77 -9.64
CA SER A 38 -8.18 19.83 -8.70
C SER A 38 -7.40 18.52 -8.63
N ILE A 39 -6.90 18.01 -9.76
CA ILE A 39 -6.04 16.82 -9.82
C ILE A 39 -4.74 17.08 -9.05
N ARG A 40 -4.04 18.19 -9.37
CA ARG A 40 -2.79 18.56 -8.70
C ARG A 40 -2.97 18.75 -7.20
N ARG A 41 -4.08 19.37 -6.78
CA ARG A 41 -4.40 19.55 -5.36
C ARG A 41 -4.69 18.22 -4.66
N ASP A 42 -5.41 17.31 -5.30
CA ASP A 42 -5.68 15.98 -4.74
C ASP A 42 -4.38 15.18 -4.55
N ILE A 43 -3.51 15.17 -5.56
CA ILE A 43 -2.18 14.54 -5.52
C ILE A 43 -1.32 15.17 -4.42
N ARG A 44 -1.20 16.50 -4.39
CA ARG A 44 -0.40 17.22 -3.39
C ARG A 44 -0.90 16.99 -1.97
N SER A 45 -2.19 16.74 -1.79
CA SER A 45 -2.78 16.47 -0.47
C SER A 45 -2.42 15.11 0.11
N LYS A 46 -1.83 14.20 -0.69
CA LYS A 46 -1.37 12.91 -0.20
C LYS A 46 -0.09 13.08 0.61
N LEU A 47 -0.03 12.40 1.75
CA LEU A 47 1.19 12.33 2.55
C LEU A 47 2.25 11.54 1.79
N TRP A 48 3.36 12.21 1.50
CA TRP A 48 4.47 11.73 0.70
C TRP A 48 5.68 11.48 1.61
N PHE A 49 6.05 10.21 1.75
CA PHE A 49 7.23 9.83 2.52
C PHE A 49 8.36 9.46 1.57
N THR A 50 9.51 10.08 1.78
CA THR A 50 10.73 9.84 1.01
C THR A 50 11.83 9.34 1.91
N TYR A 51 12.98 9.01 1.33
CA TYR A 51 14.19 8.81 2.11
C TYR A 51 14.48 10.01 3.02
N ARG A 52 14.94 9.71 4.23
CA ARG A 52 15.33 10.69 5.25
C ARG A 52 16.74 10.42 5.72
N LYS A 53 17.40 11.46 6.23
CA LYS A 53 18.76 11.37 6.77
C LYS A 53 18.92 12.20 8.04
N GLY A 54 19.85 11.76 8.89
CA GLY A 54 20.21 12.41 10.15
C GLY A 54 19.33 12.00 11.33
N PHE A 55 18.36 11.10 11.13
CA PHE A 55 17.54 10.60 12.24
C PHE A 55 18.38 9.76 13.20
N THR A 56 17.91 9.61 14.44
CA THR A 56 18.56 8.78 15.46
C THR A 56 18.81 7.36 14.93
N PRO A 57 19.97 6.72 15.18
CA PRO A 57 20.25 5.37 14.68
C PRO A 57 19.12 4.36 14.92
N ILE A 58 18.87 3.47 13.96
CA ILE A 58 17.87 2.39 14.08
C ILE A 58 18.52 1.18 14.77
N GLY A 59 17.94 0.72 15.88
CA GLY A 59 18.47 -0.40 16.67
C GLY A 59 19.29 0.07 17.87
N ASP A 60 20.31 -0.71 18.24
CA ASP A 60 21.21 -0.36 19.32
C ASP A 60 22.12 0.83 18.96
N ASN A 61 22.85 1.34 19.95
CA ASN A 61 23.73 2.50 19.77
C ASN A 61 24.97 2.19 18.91
N SER A 62 25.16 0.95 18.45
CA SER A 62 26.25 0.56 17.55
C SER A 62 25.85 0.57 16.08
N SER A 63 24.55 0.66 15.78
CA SER A 63 24.01 0.73 14.42
C SER A 63 24.36 2.04 13.71
N ALA A 64 24.80 1.94 12.45
CA ALA A 64 25.14 3.07 11.60
C ALA A 64 23.95 3.64 10.80
N PHE A 65 22.75 3.04 10.89
CA PHE A 65 21.60 3.41 10.07
C PHE A 65 20.93 4.70 10.58
N THR A 66 21.46 5.84 10.11
CA THR A 66 20.92 7.20 10.31
C THR A 66 20.27 7.77 9.04
N SER A 67 20.17 6.94 8.00
CA SER A 67 19.45 7.22 6.77
C SER A 67 18.90 5.92 6.19
N ASP A 68 17.74 6.00 5.55
CA ASP A 68 17.11 4.89 4.85
C ASP A 68 17.34 4.91 3.33
N LYS A 69 18.20 5.85 2.85
CA LYS A 69 18.56 5.94 1.44
C LYS A 69 19.15 4.62 0.95
N GLY A 70 18.58 4.12 -0.15
CA GLY A 70 19.08 2.92 -0.84
C GLY A 70 18.50 1.61 -0.34
N TRP A 71 17.65 1.61 0.70
CA TRP A 71 17.01 0.38 1.19
C TRP A 71 15.56 0.57 1.68
N GLY A 72 15.19 1.77 2.15
CA GLY A 72 13.89 2.04 2.76
C GLY A 72 12.71 2.26 1.80
N CYS A 73 12.87 2.15 0.48
CA CYS A 73 11.87 2.67 -0.47
C CYS A 73 10.50 1.97 -0.31
N MET A 74 10.48 0.65 -0.16
CA MET A 74 9.22 -0.08 0.05
C MET A 74 8.60 0.24 1.42
N LEU A 75 9.43 0.49 2.44
CA LEU A 75 8.95 0.90 3.77
C LEU A 75 8.24 2.26 3.66
N ARG A 76 8.80 3.21 2.88
CA ARG A 76 8.17 4.50 2.57
C ARG A 76 6.86 4.34 1.79
N CYS A 77 6.80 3.43 0.81
CA CYS A 77 5.55 3.10 0.12
C CYS A 77 4.48 2.56 1.08
N GLY A 78 4.86 1.67 2.01
CA GLY A 78 3.98 1.20 3.06
C GLY A 78 3.47 2.32 3.98
N GLN A 79 4.35 3.25 4.38
CA GLN A 79 3.97 4.44 5.14
C GLN A 79 2.93 5.27 4.38
N MET A 80 3.12 5.48 3.06
CA MET A 80 2.18 6.28 2.25
C MET A 80 0.79 5.63 2.16
N VAL A 81 0.72 4.31 1.98
CA VAL A 81 -0.56 3.58 1.97
C VAL A 81 -1.26 3.67 3.33
N LEU A 82 -0.55 3.40 4.42
CA LEU A 82 -1.15 3.45 5.75
C LEU A 82 -1.57 4.87 6.13
N ALA A 83 -0.76 5.87 5.80
CA ALA A 83 -1.11 7.27 6.02
C ALA A 83 -2.35 7.67 5.22
N GLN A 84 -2.47 7.22 3.96
CA GLN A 84 -3.66 7.48 3.17
C GLN A 84 -4.90 6.79 3.74
N ALA A 85 -4.76 5.60 4.33
CA ALA A 85 -5.85 4.94 5.07
C ALA A 85 -6.27 5.78 6.30
N LEU A 86 -5.32 6.30 7.07
CA LEU A 86 -5.58 7.16 8.22
C LEU A 86 -6.21 8.51 7.83
N VAL A 87 -5.77 9.12 6.73
CA VAL A 87 -6.42 10.32 6.18
C VAL A 87 -7.86 10.00 5.80
N SER A 88 -8.09 8.88 5.10
CA SER A 88 -9.43 8.48 4.68
C SER A 88 -10.35 8.19 5.88
N LEU A 89 -9.81 7.61 6.96
CA LEU A 89 -10.55 7.32 8.20
C LEU A 89 -10.91 8.58 8.98
N HIS A 90 -9.92 9.44 9.25
CA HIS A 90 -10.05 10.52 10.22
C HIS A 90 -10.40 11.88 9.61
N LEU A 91 -10.07 12.10 8.34
CA LEU A 91 -10.28 13.36 7.61
C LEU A 91 -11.24 13.21 6.42
N GLY A 92 -11.37 11.99 5.90
CA GLY A 92 -12.19 11.67 4.72
C GLY A 92 -11.43 11.81 3.40
N ARG A 93 -11.89 11.09 2.37
CA ARG A 93 -11.26 11.04 1.03
C ARG A 93 -11.18 12.41 0.34
N ASP A 94 -12.13 13.30 0.60
CA ASP A 94 -12.20 14.63 -0.03
C ASP A 94 -11.38 15.72 0.70
N TRP A 95 -10.73 15.38 1.82
CA TRP A 95 -9.86 16.31 2.52
C TRP A 95 -8.69 16.77 1.64
N GLN A 96 -8.33 18.04 1.77
CA GLN A 96 -7.26 18.68 1.00
C GLN A 96 -6.29 19.42 1.91
N TRP A 97 -5.00 19.28 1.60
CA TRP A 97 -3.93 19.97 2.30
C TRP A 97 -3.64 21.33 1.66
N THR A 98 -3.27 22.28 2.51
CA THR A 98 -2.68 23.57 2.16
C THR A 98 -1.54 23.86 3.14
N LEU A 99 -0.66 24.80 2.81
CA LEU A 99 0.43 25.21 3.71
C LEU A 99 -0.10 25.64 5.09
N ASP A 100 -1.27 26.29 5.12
CA ASP A 100 -1.94 26.80 6.31
C ASP A 100 -2.71 25.73 7.10
N THR A 101 -2.71 24.47 6.64
CA THR A 101 -3.41 23.37 7.32
C THR A 101 -2.76 23.09 8.67
N LYS A 102 -3.45 23.44 9.76
CA LYS A 102 -3.02 23.21 11.16
C LYS A 102 -4.00 22.34 11.95
N GLU A 103 -4.86 21.60 11.26
CA GLU A 103 -5.88 20.78 11.91
C GLU A 103 -5.22 19.75 12.84
N PRO A 104 -5.64 19.63 14.12
CA PRO A 104 -5.01 18.72 15.08
C PRO A 104 -5.03 17.25 14.62
N THR A 105 -6.11 16.83 13.96
CA THR A 105 -6.25 15.47 13.42
C THR A 105 -5.18 15.18 12.38
N TYR A 106 -4.96 16.11 11.44
CA TYR A 106 -3.91 16.00 10.43
C TYR A 106 -2.51 15.88 11.05
N LEU A 107 -2.17 16.78 11.98
CA LEU A 107 -0.87 16.77 12.66
C LEU A 107 -0.67 15.48 13.49
N LYS A 108 -1.75 14.95 14.07
CA LYS A 108 -1.74 13.67 14.79
C LYS A 108 -1.52 12.47 13.86
N ILE A 109 -2.00 12.51 12.61
CA ILE A 109 -1.68 11.50 11.59
C ILE A 109 -0.21 11.61 11.22
N LEU A 110 0.26 12.81 10.83
CA LEU A 110 1.64 13.02 10.37
C LEU A 110 2.67 12.60 11.43
N SER A 111 2.47 12.99 12.68
CA SER A 111 3.36 12.65 13.80
C SER A 111 3.52 11.14 14.04
N ARG A 112 2.64 10.28 13.50
CA ARG A 112 2.78 8.82 13.57
C ARG A 112 3.83 8.25 12.63
N PHE A 113 4.23 9.00 11.61
CA PHE A 113 5.15 8.56 10.57
C PHE A 113 6.51 9.26 10.62
N GLU A 114 6.66 10.30 11.44
CA GLU A 114 7.94 10.98 11.66
C GLU A 114 9.05 9.98 12.01
N ASP A 115 10.29 10.25 11.57
CA ASP A 115 11.44 9.35 11.76
C ASP A 115 11.99 9.38 13.20
N ARG A 116 11.14 9.01 14.15
CA ARG A 116 11.42 8.95 15.57
C ARG A 116 11.01 7.60 16.12
N ARG A 117 11.82 7.05 17.02
CA ARG A 117 11.53 5.77 17.72
C ARG A 117 10.16 5.75 18.41
N THR A 118 9.67 6.90 18.87
CA THR A 118 8.37 7.02 19.56
C THR A 118 7.17 7.01 18.63
N ALA A 119 7.36 7.25 17.33
CA ALA A 119 6.27 7.28 16.37
C ALA A 119 5.98 5.84 15.89
N PRO A 120 4.73 5.35 15.99
CA PRO A 120 4.38 3.94 15.82
C PRO A 120 4.63 3.41 14.40
N PHE A 121 4.57 4.27 13.39
CA PHE A 121 4.77 3.91 11.98
C PHE A 121 6.01 4.57 11.40
N SER A 122 6.97 4.95 12.25
CA SER A 122 8.27 5.47 11.83
C SER A 122 9.08 4.42 11.07
N ILE A 123 10.08 4.88 10.31
CA ILE A 123 11.06 3.99 9.67
C ILE A 123 11.76 3.08 10.69
N HIS A 124 11.96 3.55 11.93
CA HIS A 124 12.52 2.76 13.03
C HIS A 124 11.64 1.57 13.37
N GLN A 125 10.36 1.81 13.62
CA GLN A 125 9.43 0.75 14.03
C GLN A 125 9.19 -0.26 12.90
N ILE A 126 9.07 0.22 11.66
CA ILE A 126 8.92 -0.64 10.49
C ILE A 126 10.16 -1.52 10.27
N ALA A 127 11.37 -0.95 10.33
CA ALA A 127 12.59 -1.72 10.14
C ALA A 127 12.83 -2.73 11.27
N LEU A 128 12.58 -2.34 12.53
CA LEU A 128 12.75 -3.24 13.68
C LEU A 128 11.70 -4.36 13.71
N MET A 129 10.46 -4.08 13.33
CA MET A 129 9.43 -5.12 13.16
C MET A 129 9.78 -6.05 12.00
N GLY A 130 10.34 -5.53 10.89
CA GLY A 130 10.85 -6.40 9.82
C GLY A 130 11.98 -7.33 10.28
N ALA A 131 12.84 -6.86 11.18
CA ALA A 131 13.89 -7.69 11.75
C ALA A 131 13.34 -8.87 12.56
N THR A 132 12.18 -8.73 13.21
CA THR A 132 11.51 -9.87 13.87
C THR A 132 10.92 -10.88 12.87
N GLU A 133 10.72 -10.47 11.61
CA GLU A 133 10.27 -11.31 10.49
C GLU A 133 11.44 -11.87 9.64
N GLY A 134 12.67 -11.79 10.14
CA GLY A 134 13.86 -12.28 9.41
C GLY A 134 14.37 -11.33 8.33
N LYS A 135 13.96 -10.06 8.33
CA LYS A 135 14.50 -9.01 7.45
C LYS A 135 15.34 -8.02 8.24
N GLU A 136 16.65 -8.21 8.23
CA GLU A 136 17.58 -7.32 8.93
C GLU A 136 17.42 -5.86 8.50
N VAL A 137 17.71 -4.94 9.42
CA VAL A 137 17.70 -3.49 9.12
C VAL A 137 18.68 -3.21 7.98
N GLY A 138 18.21 -2.49 6.95
CA GLY A 138 18.98 -2.27 5.74
C GLY A 138 18.62 -3.19 4.57
N GLN A 139 17.86 -4.26 4.80
CA GLN A 139 17.36 -5.11 3.73
C GLN A 139 16.11 -4.54 3.06
N TRP A 140 15.98 -4.77 1.76
CA TRP A 140 14.81 -4.37 0.98
C TRP A 140 13.61 -5.29 1.27
N PHE A 141 12.42 -4.70 1.33
CA PHE A 141 11.16 -5.43 1.50
C PHE A 141 10.41 -5.52 0.17
N GLY A 142 9.76 -6.66 -0.08
CA GLY A 142 8.72 -6.76 -1.11
C GLY A 142 7.36 -6.29 -0.60
N PRO A 143 6.36 -6.13 -1.49
CA PRO A 143 5.00 -5.70 -1.12
C PRO A 143 4.34 -6.58 -0.04
N ASN A 144 4.52 -7.90 -0.08
CA ASN A 144 4.00 -8.79 0.96
C ASN A 144 4.66 -8.54 2.32
N THR A 145 5.99 -8.45 2.37
CA THR A 145 6.74 -8.23 3.62
C THR A 145 6.31 -6.95 4.33
N ILE A 146 6.21 -5.83 3.60
CA ILE A 146 5.75 -4.57 4.22
C ILE A 146 4.30 -4.67 4.69
N ALA A 147 3.43 -5.37 3.97
CA ALA A 147 2.04 -5.60 4.39
C ALA A 147 1.95 -6.36 5.72
N GLN A 148 2.73 -7.43 5.89
CA GLN A 148 2.79 -8.21 7.14
C GLN A 148 3.38 -7.40 8.30
N VAL A 149 4.44 -6.63 8.04
CA VAL A 149 5.04 -5.75 9.06
C VAL A 149 4.06 -4.70 9.54
N LEU A 150 3.35 -4.02 8.61
CA LEU A 150 2.33 -3.04 8.99
C LEU A 150 1.18 -3.70 9.75
N LYS A 151 0.75 -4.91 9.37
CA LYS A 151 -0.28 -5.69 10.08
C LYS A 151 0.08 -5.92 11.55
N LYS A 152 1.35 -6.16 11.87
CA LYS A 152 1.82 -6.29 13.25
C LYS A 152 1.90 -4.95 13.98
N LEU A 153 2.31 -3.88 13.28
CA LEU A 153 2.45 -2.56 13.89
C LEU A 153 1.12 -1.88 14.23
N VAL A 154 0.08 -2.04 13.39
CA VAL A 154 -1.21 -1.36 13.62
C VAL A 154 -1.91 -1.80 14.91
N VAL A 155 -1.55 -2.95 15.47
CA VAL A 155 -2.05 -3.44 16.76
C VAL A 155 -1.72 -2.47 17.91
N TYR A 156 -0.63 -1.71 17.77
CA TYR A 156 -0.19 -0.74 18.80
C TYR A 156 -0.79 0.65 18.63
N ASP A 157 -1.59 0.92 17.59
CA ASP A 157 -2.29 2.21 17.40
C ASP A 157 -3.76 2.12 17.83
N GLU A 158 -3.99 2.22 19.14
CA GLU A 158 -5.33 2.21 19.74
C GLU A 158 -6.23 3.34 19.20
N TRP A 159 -5.65 4.47 18.80
CA TRP A 159 -6.42 5.63 18.33
C TRP A 159 -7.20 5.35 17.05
N SER A 160 -6.58 4.71 16.06
CA SER A 160 -7.21 4.44 14.78
C SER A 160 -7.91 3.08 14.77
N SER A 161 -7.46 2.13 15.59
CA SER A 161 -8.03 0.79 15.72
C SER A 161 -8.26 0.09 14.36
N ILE A 162 -7.37 0.38 13.39
CA ILE A 162 -7.42 -0.22 12.05
C ILE A 162 -7.01 -1.68 12.12
N THR A 163 -7.70 -2.50 11.35
CA THR A 163 -7.35 -3.89 11.09
C THR A 163 -6.75 -4.02 9.69
N ILE A 164 -5.59 -4.69 9.58
CA ILE A 164 -4.99 -5.02 8.28
C ILE A 164 -5.28 -6.48 7.94
N HIS A 165 -5.86 -6.70 6.76
CA HIS A 165 -5.97 -8.03 6.16
C HIS A 165 -5.05 -8.12 4.95
N VAL A 166 -4.27 -9.21 4.87
CA VAL A 166 -3.40 -9.50 3.72
C VAL A 166 -3.93 -10.76 3.06
N ALA A 167 -4.48 -10.64 1.85
CA ALA A 167 -4.97 -11.77 1.07
C ALA A 167 -3.79 -12.48 0.41
N LEU A 168 -3.59 -13.76 0.73
CA LEU A 168 -2.51 -14.59 0.19
C LEU A 168 -3.04 -15.49 -0.94
N ASP A 169 -2.12 -16.12 -1.67
CA ASP A 169 -2.43 -17.09 -2.74
C ASP A 169 -3.34 -16.56 -3.86
N ASN A 170 -3.32 -15.25 -4.08
CA ASN A 170 -4.21 -14.55 -5.01
C ASN A 170 -5.71 -14.83 -4.76
N THR A 171 -6.10 -15.10 -3.50
CA THR A 171 -7.50 -15.37 -3.14
C THR A 171 -7.93 -14.51 -1.95
N LEU A 172 -9.01 -13.77 -2.12
CA LEU A 172 -9.67 -13.02 -1.05
C LEU A 172 -10.84 -13.83 -0.49
N ILE A 173 -10.74 -14.23 0.78
CA ILE A 173 -11.81 -14.97 1.48
C ILE A 173 -12.66 -13.98 2.28
N ILE A 174 -13.89 -13.76 1.82
CA ILE A 174 -14.80 -12.74 2.38
C ILE A 174 -15.07 -12.98 3.87
N ASN A 175 -15.36 -14.22 4.26
CA ASN A 175 -15.74 -14.52 5.64
C ASN A 175 -14.55 -14.42 6.61
N ASP A 176 -13.32 -14.63 6.15
CA ASP A 176 -12.12 -14.40 6.98
C ASP A 176 -11.99 -12.91 7.32
N VAL A 177 -12.21 -12.03 6.34
CA VAL A 177 -12.22 -10.58 6.56
C VAL A 177 -13.36 -10.16 7.50
N LEU A 178 -14.57 -10.69 7.29
CA LEU A 178 -15.72 -10.39 8.16
C LEU A 178 -15.46 -10.80 9.61
N ARG A 179 -14.90 -12.00 9.85
CA ARG A 179 -14.53 -12.47 11.20
C ARG A 179 -13.45 -11.60 11.82
N GLN A 180 -12.46 -11.16 11.05
CA GLN A 180 -11.37 -10.33 11.55
C GLN A 180 -11.83 -8.91 11.94
N CYS A 181 -12.79 -8.34 11.22
CA CYS A 181 -13.22 -6.95 11.42
C CYS A 181 -14.40 -6.80 12.39
N ARG A 182 -15.22 -7.84 12.58
CA ARG A 182 -16.35 -7.82 13.52
C ARG A 182 -15.85 -8.08 14.94
N VAL A 183 -16.11 -7.12 15.83
CA VAL A 183 -15.95 -7.32 17.27
C VAL A 183 -17.27 -7.84 17.82
N GLU A 184 -17.23 -9.01 18.46
CA GLU A 184 -18.33 -9.49 19.27
C GLU A 184 -18.29 -8.78 20.62
N ASN A 185 -19.28 -7.94 20.89
CA ASN A 185 -19.45 -7.35 22.22
C ASN A 185 -19.98 -8.43 23.15
N SER A 186 -19.07 -9.11 23.84
CA SER A 186 -19.36 -10.00 24.97
C SER A 186 -19.81 -9.19 26.20
N THR A 187 -20.85 -8.38 26.07
CA THR A 187 -21.61 -7.94 27.24
C THR A 187 -22.53 -9.07 27.62
N THR A 188 -22.23 -9.71 28.75
CA THR A 188 -23.14 -10.54 29.54
C THR A 188 -24.57 -10.02 29.39
N ALA A 189 -25.40 -10.77 28.66
CA ALA A 189 -26.83 -10.53 28.66
C ALA A 189 -27.30 -10.68 30.11
N VAL A 190 -27.48 -9.56 30.80
CA VAL A 190 -28.41 -9.54 31.93
C VAL A 190 -29.77 -9.69 31.27
N GLU A 191 -30.34 -10.87 31.39
CA GLU A 191 -31.72 -11.15 30.97
C GLU A 191 -32.65 -10.18 31.72
N VAL A 192 -33.01 -9.08 31.06
CA VAL A 192 -34.14 -8.25 31.46
C VAL A 192 -35.06 -8.15 30.25
N ASP A 193 -36.11 -8.96 30.32
CA ASP A 193 -37.37 -8.93 29.57
C ASP A 193 -37.34 -8.34 28.13
N GLY A 194 -37.41 -9.25 27.15
CA GLY A 194 -38.44 -9.13 26.11
C GLY A 194 -38.28 -8.09 25.01
N ASP A 195 -37.05 -7.77 24.59
CA ASP A 195 -36.82 -7.20 23.25
C ASP A 195 -35.42 -7.61 22.75
N GLU A 196 -35.34 -8.39 21.66
CA GLU A 196 -34.07 -8.78 21.02
C GLU A 196 -33.44 -7.55 20.32
N GLN A 197 -32.91 -6.62 21.10
CA GLN A 197 -32.04 -5.58 20.58
C GLN A 197 -30.68 -6.24 20.24
N LYS A 198 -30.55 -6.82 19.04
CA LYS A 198 -29.26 -7.28 18.51
C LYS A 198 -28.27 -6.12 18.64
N SER A 199 -27.35 -6.22 19.60
CA SER A 199 -26.26 -5.26 19.72
C SER A 199 -25.54 -5.20 18.38
N ALA A 200 -25.43 -4.00 17.82
CA ALA A 200 -24.75 -3.82 16.55
C ALA A 200 -23.30 -4.28 16.71
N SER A 201 -22.89 -5.29 15.93
CA SER A 201 -21.48 -5.70 15.88
C SER A 201 -20.64 -4.50 15.45
N GLU A 202 -19.63 -4.16 16.24
CA GLU A 202 -18.74 -3.04 15.96
C GLU A 202 -17.73 -3.47 14.87
N TRP A 203 -17.65 -2.68 13.79
CA TRP A 203 -16.74 -2.93 12.68
C TRP A 203 -15.43 -2.16 12.88
N LYS A 204 -14.30 -2.87 12.89
CA LYS A 204 -12.98 -2.26 12.83
C LYS A 204 -12.67 -1.80 11.40
N PRO A 205 -12.28 -0.53 11.16
CA PRO A 205 -11.87 -0.07 9.85
C PRO A 205 -10.79 -0.97 9.23
N LEU A 206 -11.00 -1.37 7.99
CA LEU A 206 -10.19 -2.36 7.30
C LEU A 206 -9.25 -1.68 6.30
N LEU A 207 -7.96 -2.01 6.39
CA LEU A 207 -6.99 -1.84 5.31
C LEU A 207 -6.69 -3.22 4.71
N LEU A 208 -7.17 -3.44 3.49
CA LEU A 208 -6.99 -4.68 2.74
C LEU A 208 -5.81 -4.55 1.77
N LEU A 209 -4.85 -5.47 1.86
CA LEU A 209 -3.76 -5.60 0.90
C LEU A 209 -3.86 -6.95 0.18
N ILE A 210 -3.67 -6.94 -1.13
CA ILE A 210 -3.65 -8.13 -1.98
C ILE A 210 -2.31 -8.14 -2.73
N PRO A 211 -1.25 -8.75 -2.18
CA PRO A 211 0.02 -8.97 -2.87
C PRO A 211 -0.18 -9.89 -4.08
N LEU A 212 0.39 -9.53 -5.23
CA LEU A 212 0.23 -10.23 -6.50
C LEU A 212 1.57 -10.32 -7.24
N ARG A 213 1.68 -11.34 -8.09
CA ARG A 213 2.73 -11.47 -9.12
C ARG A 213 2.10 -11.52 -10.51
N LEU A 214 2.18 -10.40 -11.24
CA LEU A 214 1.47 -10.19 -12.52
C LEU A 214 2.29 -10.59 -13.76
N GLY A 215 3.39 -11.32 -13.58
CA GLY A 215 4.29 -11.72 -14.65
C GLY A 215 5.66 -12.18 -14.12
N LEU A 216 6.52 -12.64 -15.02
CA LEU A 216 7.87 -13.12 -14.66
C LEU A 216 8.89 -11.99 -14.59
N CYS A 217 9.00 -11.17 -15.63
CA CYS A 217 9.91 -10.02 -15.68
C CYS A 217 9.13 -8.72 -15.87
N ASP A 218 8.14 -8.75 -16.77
CA ASP A 218 7.25 -7.65 -17.08
C ASP A 218 5.80 -8.05 -16.79
N ILE A 219 4.92 -7.07 -16.61
CA ILE A 219 3.49 -7.32 -16.43
C ILE A 219 2.91 -7.95 -17.70
N ASN A 220 2.16 -9.04 -17.54
CA ASN A 220 1.38 -9.62 -18.62
C ASN A 220 0.26 -8.64 -19.02
N PRO A 221 0.15 -8.24 -20.30
CA PRO A 221 -0.85 -7.28 -20.77
C PRO A 221 -2.30 -7.63 -20.41
N VAL A 222 -2.62 -8.91 -20.18
CA VAL A 222 -3.95 -9.35 -19.75
C VAL A 222 -4.40 -8.68 -18.44
N TYR A 223 -3.46 -8.32 -17.57
CA TYR A 223 -3.75 -7.72 -16.26
C TYR A 223 -3.86 -6.19 -16.28
N ILE A 224 -3.53 -5.53 -17.40
CA ILE A 224 -3.53 -4.07 -17.49
C ILE A 224 -4.92 -3.49 -17.20
N ASN A 225 -5.97 -4.09 -17.77
CA ASN A 225 -7.33 -3.59 -17.57
C ASN A 225 -7.78 -3.78 -16.11
N GLY A 226 -7.47 -4.93 -15.50
CA GLY A 226 -7.72 -5.17 -14.08
C GLY A 226 -7.02 -4.13 -13.19
N LEU A 227 -5.75 -3.80 -13.47
CA LEU A 227 -5.02 -2.76 -12.73
C LEU A 227 -5.70 -1.39 -12.88
N LYS A 228 -6.03 -0.97 -14.11
CA LYS A 228 -6.74 0.29 -14.35
C LYS A 228 -8.06 0.36 -13.59
N THR A 229 -8.84 -0.71 -13.61
CA THR A 229 -10.12 -0.80 -12.91
C THR A 229 -9.95 -0.71 -11.39
N SER A 230 -8.89 -1.29 -10.83
CA SER A 230 -8.61 -1.23 -9.39
C SER A 230 -8.45 0.21 -8.86
N PHE A 231 -7.91 1.14 -9.68
CA PHE A 231 -7.82 2.57 -9.33
C PHE A 231 -9.16 3.32 -9.38
N ARG A 232 -10.19 2.76 -10.01
CA ARG A 232 -11.52 3.39 -10.19
C ARG A 232 -12.48 3.09 -9.04
N ILE A 233 -12.22 2.02 -8.30
CA ILE A 233 -13.04 1.60 -7.16
C ILE A 233 -12.96 2.66 -6.04
N PRO A 234 -14.08 3.11 -5.44
CA PRO A 234 -14.08 4.15 -4.42
C PRO A 234 -13.20 3.86 -3.19
N GLN A 235 -13.07 2.58 -2.82
CA GLN A 235 -12.24 2.12 -1.71
C GLN A 235 -10.74 2.05 -2.07
N SER A 236 -10.35 2.34 -3.31
CA SER A 236 -8.96 2.19 -3.77
C SER A 236 -8.01 3.09 -3.00
N LEU A 237 -6.98 2.46 -2.42
CA LEU A 237 -5.78 3.13 -1.94
C LEU A 237 -4.61 2.96 -2.91
N GLY A 238 -4.87 2.53 -4.15
CA GLY A 238 -3.86 2.39 -5.19
C GLY A 238 -3.05 1.11 -5.06
N VAL A 239 -1.81 1.15 -5.54
CA VAL A 239 -0.93 -0.01 -5.68
C VAL A 239 0.47 0.35 -5.21
N ILE A 240 1.12 -0.52 -4.44
CA ILE A 240 2.56 -0.42 -4.17
C ILE A 240 3.28 -1.54 -4.90
N GLY A 241 4.48 -1.26 -5.40
CA GLY A 241 5.26 -2.25 -6.14
C GLY A 241 6.59 -1.69 -6.60
N GLY A 242 7.34 -2.49 -7.34
CA GLY A 242 8.63 -2.10 -7.90
C GLY A 242 9.74 -3.09 -7.60
N LYS A 243 10.86 -2.90 -8.31
CA LYS A 243 12.06 -3.71 -8.16
C LYS A 243 12.77 -3.40 -6.82
N PRO A 244 13.70 -4.28 -6.39
CA PRO A 244 14.63 -3.94 -5.32
C PRO A 244 15.21 -2.53 -5.50
N ASN A 245 15.04 -1.69 -4.48
CA ASN A 245 15.49 -0.29 -4.42
C ASN A 245 14.84 0.67 -5.43
N LEU A 246 13.73 0.28 -6.07
CA LEU A 246 12.95 1.07 -7.03
C LEU A 246 11.44 0.94 -6.74
N ALA A 247 11.06 0.99 -5.45
CA ALA A 247 9.66 0.86 -5.04
C ALA A 247 8.91 2.19 -5.22
N LEU A 248 7.69 2.14 -5.76
CA LEU A 248 6.84 3.29 -6.02
C LEU A 248 5.45 3.07 -5.40
N TYR A 249 4.75 4.19 -5.13
CA TYR A 249 3.34 4.17 -4.74
C TYR A 249 2.48 4.73 -5.87
N PHE A 250 1.80 3.85 -6.60
CA PHE A 250 0.89 4.20 -7.68
C PHE A 250 -0.47 4.61 -7.09
N ILE A 251 -0.89 5.84 -7.37
CA ILE A 251 -2.09 6.48 -6.80
C ILE A 251 -3.23 6.62 -7.80
N GLY A 252 -3.00 6.30 -9.07
CA GLY A 252 -3.96 6.57 -10.12
C GLY A 252 -3.49 6.18 -11.50
N CYS A 253 -4.34 6.43 -12.49
CA CYS A 253 -4.02 6.21 -13.90
C CYS A 253 -4.72 7.22 -14.82
N VAL A 254 -4.14 7.40 -16.00
CA VAL A 254 -4.69 8.13 -17.13
C VAL A 254 -4.19 7.43 -18.40
N ASP A 255 -5.08 7.18 -19.34
CA ASP A 255 -4.79 6.32 -20.50
C ASP A 255 -4.17 4.97 -20.04
N ASP A 256 -3.02 4.59 -20.59
CA ASP A 256 -2.23 3.41 -20.18
C ASP A 256 -1.00 3.79 -19.35
N GLN A 257 -1.08 4.91 -18.64
CA GLN A 257 -0.05 5.37 -17.72
C GLN A 257 -0.56 5.39 -16.28
N VAL A 258 0.32 5.04 -15.33
CA VAL A 258 0.07 5.17 -13.90
C VAL A 258 0.74 6.41 -13.36
N ILE A 259 0.05 7.06 -12.43
CA ILE A 259 0.51 8.23 -11.69
C ILE A 259 1.03 7.73 -10.34
N PHE A 260 2.22 8.18 -9.92
CA PHE A 260 2.85 7.68 -8.70
C PHE A 260 3.53 8.76 -7.86
N LEU A 261 3.73 8.41 -6.59
CA LEU A 261 4.58 9.11 -5.64
C LEU A 261 5.89 8.33 -5.46
N ASP A 262 7.00 9.05 -5.59
CA ASP A 262 8.34 8.48 -5.63
C ASP A 262 9.10 8.74 -4.32
N PRO A 263 9.50 7.71 -3.54
CA PRO A 263 10.23 7.91 -2.29
C PRO A 263 11.74 8.21 -2.47
N HIS A 264 12.31 8.16 -3.68
CA HIS A 264 13.76 8.15 -3.92
C HIS A 264 14.43 9.54 -3.86
N THR A 265 13.91 10.46 -3.04
CA THR A 265 14.54 11.74 -2.73
C THR A 265 14.96 11.76 -1.26
N THR A 266 16.24 12.05 -0.98
CA THR A 266 16.73 12.09 0.41
C THR A 266 16.56 13.48 1.02
N GLN A 267 15.64 13.60 1.98
CA GLN A 267 15.31 14.83 2.68
C GLN A 267 15.85 14.80 4.13
N ARG A 268 15.91 15.95 4.81
CA ARG A 268 16.24 16.00 6.25
C ARG A 268 15.10 15.40 7.09
N TYR A 269 15.40 14.74 8.19
CA TYR A 269 14.38 14.40 9.19
C TYR A 269 13.98 15.63 10.02
N GLY A 270 12.82 15.59 10.67
CA GLY A 270 12.36 16.64 11.58
C GLY A 270 10.93 16.39 12.06
N CYS A 271 10.45 17.26 12.94
CA CYS A 271 9.12 17.18 13.53
C CYS A 271 8.22 18.32 13.06
N VAL A 272 6.93 18.03 12.97
CA VAL A 272 5.87 19.00 12.71
C VAL A 272 4.89 18.93 13.88
N ASN A 273 5.06 19.82 14.86
CA ASN A 273 4.21 19.78 16.07
C ASN A 273 2.91 20.55 15.84
N GLN A 274 2.95 21.88 15.89
CA GLN A 274 1.78 22.75 15.83
C GLN A 274 1.86 23.78 14.70
N LYS A 275 2.95 23.76 13.90
CA LYS A 275 3.28 24.76 12.88
C LYS A 275 3.29 26.17 13.45
N LEU A 276 4.01 26.35 14.56
CA LEU A 276 4.14 27.66 15.23
C LEU A 276 5.28 28.50 14.66
N ASP A 277 6.30 27.85 14.07
CA ASP A 277 7.44 28.50 13.44
C ASP A 277 7.62 28.06 11.98
N GLU A 278 8.42 28.83 11.24
CA GLU A 278 8.68 28.61 9.82
C GLU A 278 9.37 27.27 9.54
N ASN A 279 10.20 26.75 10.46
CA ASN A 279 10.86 25.46 10.24
C ASN A 279 9.85 24.32 10.26
N GLU A 280 8.85 24.35 11.15
CA GLU A 280 7.78 23.34 11.17
C GLU A 280 6.92 23.39 9.89
N VAL A 281 6.65 24.59 9.35
CA VAL A 281 5.94 24.76 8.07
C VAL A 281 6.76 24.21 6.91
N ASP A 282 8.06 24.51 6.87
CA ASP A 282 8.98 23.98 5.86
C ASP A 282 9.11 22.45 5.97
N MET A 283 9.15 21.91 7.19
CA MET A 283 9.18 20.47 7.42
C MET A 283 7.91 19.80 6.92
N ASP A 284 6.74 20.37 7.18
CA ASP A 284 5.47 19.84 6.68
C ASP A 284 5.42 19.81 5.16
N LEU A 285 5.90 20.87 4.49
CA LEU A 285 5.97 20.94 3.04
C LEU A 285 6.76 19.75 2.43
N THR A 286 7.78 19.23 3.13
CA THR A 286 8.55 18.06 2.66
C THR A 286 7.75 16.76 2.59
N TYR A 287 6.58 16.70 3.25
CA TYR A 287 5.67 15.56 3.22
C TYR A 287 4.57 15.69 2.16
N HIS A 288 4.66 16.67 1.26
CA HIS A 288 3.68 16.89 0.20
C HIS A 288 4.37 17.00 -1.16
N CYS A 289 4.08 16.06 -2.05
CA CYS A 289 4.66 16.03 -3.39
C CYS A 289 4.05 17.15 -4.26
N HIS A 290 4.90 18.04 -4.79
CA HIS A 290 4.42 19.15 -5.64
C HIS A 290 3.97 18.66 -7.02
N VAL A 291 4.66 17.66 -7.58
CA VAL A 291 4.44 17.17 -8.95
C VAL A 291 4.53 15.64 -8.95
N ALA A 292 3.45 14.96 -9.31
CA ALA A 292 3.50 13.51 -9.51
C ALA A 292 4.09 13.16 -10.88
N SER A 293 4.77 12.02 -10.92
CA SER A 293 5.33 11.47 -12.15
C SER A 293 4.43 10.37 -12.72
N ARG A 294 4.68 10.03 -13.99
CA ARG A 294 3.94 9.00 -14.72
C ARG A 294 4.88 8.04 -15.42
N ILE A 295 4.48 6.78 -15.48
CA ILE A 295 5.12 5.75 -16.33
C ILE A 295 4.03 4.94 -17.03
N PRO A 296 4.32 4.32 -18.19
CA PRO A 296 3.44 3.29 -18.76
C PRO A 296 3.16 2.18 -17.76
N ILE A 297 1.94 1.62 -17.78
CA ILE A 297 1.58 0.49 -16.90
C ILE A 297 2.51 -0.70 -17.11
N THR A 298 2.96 -0.93 -18.34
CA THR A 298 3.94 -1.97 -18.69
C THR A 298 5.32 -1.75 -18.06
N GLY A 299 5.61 -0.55 -17.54
CA GLY A 299 6.84 -0.24 -16.82
C GLY A 299 6.81 -0.57 -15.33
N ILE A 300 5.66 -1.00 -14.79
CA ILE A 300 5.55 -1.43 -13.39
C ILE A 300 6.18 -2.83 -13.25
N ASP A 301 6.91 -3.08 -12.16
CA ASP A 301 7.39 -4.42 -11.84
C ASP A 301 6.22 -5.37 -11.56
N PRO A 302 6.24 -6.63 -12.01
CA PRO A 302 5.13 -7.55 -11.78
C PRO A 302 4.90 -7.91 -10.31
N SER A 303 5.81 -7.63 -9.36
CA SER A 303 5.52 -7.73 -7.93
C SER A 303 4.85 -6.46 -7.41
N VAL A 304 3.56 -6.58 -7.07
CA VAL A 304 2.74 -5.48 -6.58
C VAL A 304 1.87 -5.91 -5.39
N ALA A 305 1.26 -4.95 -4.71
CA ALA A 305 0.11 -5.20 -3.84
C ALA A 305 -0.98 -4.15 -4.11
N LEU A 306 -2.20 -4.63 -4.37
CA LEU A 306 -3.39 -3.76 -4.42
C LEU A 306 -3.77 -3.38 -3.00
N CYS A 307 -4.18 -2.13 -2.79
CA CYS A 307 -4.56 -1.62 -1.48
C CYS A 307 -5.98 -1.05 -1.52
N PHE A 308 -6.83 -1.43 -0.56
CA PHE A 308 -8.19 -0.93 -0.42
C PHE A 308 -8.50 -0.58 1.03
N PHE A 309 -9.35 0.41 1.25
CA PHE A 309 -9.77 0.84 2.58
C PHE A 309 -11.29 0.84 2.74
N CYS A 310 -11.76 0.24 3.83
CA CYS A 310 -13.18 0.14 4.16
C CYS A 310 -13.39 0.59 5.61
N ALA A 311 -13.88 1.82 5.79
CA ALA A 311 -14.19 2.36 7.11
C ALA A 311 -15.32 1.60 7.79
N THR A 312 -16.27 1.06 7.02
CA THR A 312 -17.44 0.34 7.52
C THR A 312 -17.64 -1.02 6.84
N GLU A 313 -18.42 -1.91 7.47
CA GLU A 313 -18.84 -3.19 6.86
C GLU A 313 -19.59 -2.97 5.54
N LYS A 314 -20.35 -1.88 5.42
CA LYS A 314 -21.04 -1.50 4.18
C LYS A 314 -20.05 -1.21 3.07
N ASP A 315 -18.95 -0.52 3.37
CA ASP A 315 -17.90 -0.23 2.39
C ASP A 315 -17.25 -1.52 1.92
N PHE A 316 -16.98 -2.46 2.82
CA PHE A 316 -16.41 -3.76 2.47
C PHE A 316 -17.37 -4.59 1.60
N LYS A 317 -18.66 -4.67 1.94
CA LYS A 317 -19.67 -5.33 1.09
C LYS A 317 -19.78 -4.66 -0.28
N SER A 318 -19.65 -3.34 -0.34
CA SER A 318 -19.63 -2.61 -1.62
C SER A 318 -18.38 -2.93 -2.43
N LEU A 319 -17.23 -3.04 -1.77
CA LEU A 319 -15.97 -3.44 -2.39
C LEU A 319 -16.09 -4.85 -3.00
N CYS A 320 -16.57 -5.83 -2.24
CA CYS A 320 -16.75 -7.20 -2.75
C CYS A 320 -17.66 -7.25 -4.00
N ARG A 321 -18.76 -6.47 -4.00
CA ARG A 321 -19.64 -6.38 -5.18
C ARG A 321 -18.91 -5.78 -6.37
N SER A 322 -18.16 -4.69 -6.18
CA SER A 322 -17.39 -4.02 -7.24
C SER A 322 -16.27 -4.91 -7.78
N MET A 323 -15.54 -5.61 -6.90
CA MET A 323 -14.53 -6.60 -7.28
C MET A 323 -15.16 -7.70 -8.14
N GLN A 324 -16.28 -8.27 -7.70
CA GLN A 324 -16.96 -9.31 -8.46
C GLN A 324 -17.41 -8.82 -9.84
N SER A 325 -18.08 -7.66 -9.92
CA SER A 325 -18.68 -7.17 -11.16
C SER A 325 -17.70 -6.51 -12.12
N GLU A 326 -16.61 -5.91 -11.62
CA GLU A 326 -15.70 -5.08 -12.42
C GLU A 326 -14.29 -5.67 -12.58
N LEU A 327 -13.78 -6.43 -11.59
CA LEU A 327 -12.42 -7.00 -11.63
C LEU A 327 -12.38 -8.49 -11.96
N ILE A 328 -13.45 -9.23 -11.66
CA ILE A 328 -13.46 -10.69 -11.79
C ILE A 328 -14.31 -11.13 -12.98
N THR A 329 -15.61 -10.87 -12.95
CA THR A 329 -16.55 -11.38 -13.98
C THR A 329 -16.22 -10.92 -15.41
N PRO A 330 -15.77 -9.68 -15.66
CA PRO A 330 -15.46 -9.22 -17.02
C PRO A 330 -14.14 -9.78 -17.58
N GLU A 331 -13.24 -10.26 -16.72
CA GLU A 331 -11.90 -10.65 -17.09
C GLU A 331 -11.80 -12.16 -17.34
N LYS A 332 -11.16 -12.55 -18.45
CA LYS A 332 -10.88 -13.97 -18.71
C LYS A 332 -9.87 -14.55 -17.72
N GLN A 333 -8.94 -13.71 -17.27
CA GLN A 333 -7.90 -14.02 -16.31
C GLN A 333 -7.87 -12.88 -15.28
N PRO A 334 -8.63 -13.00 -14.18
CA PRO A 334 -8.70 -11.94 -13.17
C PRO A 334 -7.37 -11.82 -12.41
N LEU A 335 -7.16 -10.68 -11.75
CA LEU A 335 -5.98 -10.42 -10.93
C LEU A 335 -5.89 -11.35 -9.72
N PHE A 336 -7.04 -11.74 -9.17
CA PHE A 336 -7.21 -12.57 -7.99
C PHE A 336 -8.61 -13.20 -7.99
N GLU A 337 -8.81 -14.20 -7.14
CA GLU A 337 -10.10 -14.87 -6.92
C GLU A 337 -10.81 -14.31 -5.68
N LEU A 338 -12.14 -14.27 -5.73
CA LEU A 338 -12.98 -13.86 -4.61
C LEU A 338 -13.85 -15.04 -4.16
N CYS A 339 -13.63 -15.50 -2.94
CA CYS A 339 -14.28 -16.67 -2.36
C CYS A 339 -15.08 -16.27 -1.12
N ALA A 340 -16.29 -16.83 -0.96
CA ALA A 340 -17.08 -16.58 0.24
C ALA A 340 -16.45 -17.23 1.49
N GLU A 341 -16.09 -18.51 1.37
CA GLU A 341 -15.50 -19.34 2.42
C GLU A 341 -14.18 -19.95 1.95
N ARG A 342 -13.33 -20.31 2.92
CA ARG A 342 -12.09 -21.03 2.66
C ARG A 342 -12.40 -22.45 2.16
N PRO A 343 -11.73 -22.94 1.10
CA PRO A 343 -11.83 -24.34 0.70
C PRO A 343 -11.38 -25.28 1.84
N VAL A 344 -12.12 -26.37 2.06
CA VAL A 344 -11.94 -27.30 3.21
C VAL A 344 -10.54 -27.94 3.28
N HIS A 345 -9.80 -27.97 2.17
CA HIS A 345 -8.49 -28.61 2.07
C HIS A 345 -7.29 -27.66 2.27
N TRP A 346 -7.51 -26.38 2.60
CA TRP A 346 -6.44 -25.40 2.79
C TRP A 346 -5.94 -25.37 4.25
N SER A 347 -4.62 -25.22 4.41
CA SER A 347 -3.95 -25.06 5.71
C SER A 347 -4.46 -23.82 6.48
N PRO A 348 -4.25 -23.73 7.81
CA PRO A 348 -4.58 -22.55 8.61
C PRO A 348 -3.88 -21.25 8.14
N ILE A 349 -4.45 -20.08 8.47
CA ILE A 349 -3.97 -18.75 8.01
C ILE A 349 -2.53 -18.44 8.46
N ASP A 350 -2.17 -18.83 9.69
CA ASP A 350 -0.88 -18.45 10.30
C ASP A 350 0.31 -19.20 9.67
N ASP A 351 0.08 -20.40 9.15
CA ASP A 351 1.09 -21.20 8.46
C ASP A 351 1.44 -20.54 7.10
N VAL A 352 0.44 -20.09 6.35
CA VAL A 352 0.62 -19.44 5.04
C VAL A 352 1.35 -18.10 5.17
N ALA A 353 1.06 -17.32 6.21
CA ALA A 353 1.74 -16.04 6.43
C ALA A 353 3.24 -16.22 6.74
N THR A 354 3.58 -17.26 7.50
CA THR A 354 4.97 -17.60 7.85
C THR A 354 5.74 -18.13 6.64
N GLU A 355 5.09 -18.98 5.83
CA GLU A 355 5.63 -19.47 4.55
C GLU A 355 5.85 -18.33 3.54
N ALA A 356 4.90 -17.40 3.44
CA ALA A 356 4.96 -16.26 2.52
C ALA A 356 6.06 -15.24 2.85
N LEU A 357 6.62 -15.29 4.07
CA LEU A 357 7.78 -14.49 4.48
C LEU A 357 9.12 -15.17 4.15
N GLY A 358 9.11 -16.42 3.67
CA GLY A 358 10.30 -17.14 3.24
C GLY A 358 11.19 -17.65 4.38
N ILE A 359 10.64 -17.82 5.59
CA ILE A 359 11.40 -18.19 6.80
C ILE A 359 11.83 -19.69 6.77
N ASN A 360 11.17 -20.54 6.00
CA ASN A 360 11.56 -21.94 5.78
C ASN A 360 12.40 -22.13 4.51
N SER A 361 13.55 -21.47 4.44
CA SER A 361 14.53 -21.66 3.34
C SER A 361 15.40 -22.93 3.50
N SER A 362 15.08 -23.84 4.43
CA SER A 362 15.81 -25.11 4.58
C SER A 362 15.41 -26.18 3.55
N ASN A 363 14.31 -26.01 2.80
CA ASN A 363 13.86 -26.98 1.80
C ASN A 363 14.05 -26.52 0.34
N LEU A 364 14.58 -25.32 0.10
CA LEU A 364 14.86 -24.82 -1.26
C LEU A 364 16.26 -25.20 -1.77
N LEU A 365 17.13 -25.69 -0.89
CA LEU A 365 18.49 -26.13 -1.24
C LEU A 365 18.56 -27.59 -1.72
N ASP A 366 17.45 -28.36 -1.62
CA ASP A 366 17.42 -29.76 -2.06
C ASP A 366 17.01 -29.94 -3.54
N PHE A 367 16.68 -28.85 -4.24
CA PHE A 367 16.38 -28.86 -5.68
C PHE A 367 17.57 -28.46 -6.57
N GLU A 368 18.69 -27.99 -6.01
CA GLU A 368 19.90 -27.65 -6.79
C GLU A 368 20.94 -28.79 -6.86
N HIS A 369 20.67 -29.94 -6.23
CA HIS A 369 21.54 -31.13 -6.27
C HIS A 369 20.86 -32.40 -6.80
N THR A 370 19.99 -32.29 -7.80
CA THR A 370 19.73 -33.45 -8.68
C THR A 370 20.74 -33.42 -9.81
N ASP A 371 21.85 -34.15 -9.61
CA ASP A 371 22.78 -34.49 -10.67
C ASP A 371 22.01 -34.98 -11.91
N ARG A 372 22.34 -34.41 -13.06
CA ARG A 372 21.93 -34.88 -14.38
C ARG A 372 22.43 -36.31 -14.57
N GLN A 373 21.64 -37.31 -14.19
CA GLN A 373 21.76 -38.64 -14.73
C GLN A 373 21.27 -38.58 -16.17
N TYR A 374 22.23 -38.69 -17.11
CA TYR A 374 21.97 -38.88 -18.53
C TYR A 374 21.08 -40.10 -18.72
N ASP A 375 19.86 -39.89 -19.20
CA ASP A 375 19.02 -40.93 -19.78
C ASP A 375 19.57 -41.24 -21.17
N THR A 376 20.44 -42.25 -21.25
CA THR A 376 20.87 -42.83 -22.53
C THR A 376 19.87 -43.93 -22.90
N SER A 377 18.76 -43.54 -23.54
CA SER A 377 17.85 -44.48 -24.20
C SER A 377 17.41 -43.94 -25.56
N ASP A 378 18.38 -43.49 -26.37
CA ASP A 378 18.23 -43.33 -27.81
C ASP A 378 18.67 -44.62 -28.53
N GLU A 379 17.92 -45.71 -28.37
CA GLU A 379 17.86 -46.80 -29.36
C GLU A 379 16.46 -47.42 -29.31
N GLU A 380 15.76 -47.41 -30.46
CA GLU A 380 14.56 -48.19 -30.82
C GLU A 380 13.33 -47.34 -31.22
N PHE A 381 13.45 -46.62 -32.35
CA PHE A 381 12.32 -46.37 -33.23
C PHE A 381 12.49 -47.26 -34.47
N GLU A 382 11.94 -48.47 -34.42
CA GLU A 382 11.76 -49.32 -35.59
C GLU A 382 10.67 -48.74 -36.50
N LEU A 383 11.02 -48.63 -37.79
CA LEU A 383 10.11 -48.43 -38.90
C LEU A 383 9.09 -49.57 -38.99
N LEU A 384 7.81 -49.23 -39.15
CA LEU A 384 6.88 -50.06 -39.91
C LEU A 384 6.20 -49.16 -40.95
N GLY A 385 6.28 -49.60 -42.21
CA GLY A 385 5.76 -48.92 -43.39
C GLY A 385 4.31 -49.22 -43.73
#